data_AF-A0A954UZY5-F1
#
_entry.id   AF-A0A954UZY5-F1
#
_cell.length_a   1.000
_cell.length_b   1.000
_cell.length_c   1.000
_cell.angle_alpha   90.00
_cell.angle_beta   90.00
_cell.angle_gamma   90.00
#
_symmetry.space_group_name_H-M   'P 1'
#
loop_
_entity.id
_entity.type
_entity.pdbx_description
1 polymer ?
#
loop_
_entity_poly.entity_id
_entity_poly.type
_entity_poly.pdbx_seq_one_letter_code
_entity_poly.pdbx_strand_id
1 'polypeptide(L)'
;NQQKTICLAISADGINWKKQGAVMLRDPDRNYEDIGVAGPVVQLEPDGMFRMWYSAIGSRHGFYSICYAESDDGLHWRRGSLPDANLQLSPTGTGWEQQMVEYPTIIEEGDHLRMFYCGNGYGRSGIGTAVSK
;
A
#
# COMPACT_ATOMS: atom_id res chain seq x y z
N ASN A 1 13.21 -14.36 -9.98
CA ASN A 1 12.01 -13.86 -9.27
C ASN A 1 12.45 -12.97 -8.12
N GLN A 2 12.35 -11.65 -8.26
CA GLN A 2 12.49 -10.73 -7.13
C GLN A 2 11.20 -10.76 -6.32
N GLN A 3 11.26 -11.28 -5.10
CA GLN A 3 10.17 -11.13 -4.14
C GLN A 3 10.23 -9.71 -3.59
N LYS A 4 9.11 -8.97 -3.65
CA LYS A 4 9.00 -7.63 -3.06
C LYS A 4 8.35 -7.72 -1.69
N THR A 5 9.00 -7.15 -0.71
CA THR A 5 8.60 -7.14 0.71
C THR A 5 8.80 -5.75 1.27
N ILE A 6 8.01 -5.38 2.27
CA ILE A 6 8.17 -4.12 2.99
C ILE A 6 9.07 -4.37 4.21
N CYS A 7 10.09 -3.53 4.36
CA CYS A 7 11.11 -3.65 5.39
C CYS A 7 11.20 -2.36 6.23
N LEU A 8 11.64 -2.50 7.48
CA LEU A 8 11.89 -1.39 8.39
C LEU A 8 13.39 -1.08 8.47
N ALA A 9 13.69 0.22 8.56
CA ALA A 9 14.97 0.73 9.03
C ALA A 9 14.73 1.86 10.03
N ILE A 10 15.61 2.00 11.01
CA ILE A 10 15.51 3.00 12.08
C ILE A 10 16.76 3.88 12.03
N SER A 11 16.57 5.17 12.26
CA SER A 11 17.63 6.16 12.34
C SER A 11 17.35 7.15 13.47
N ALA A 12 18.39 7.60 14.16
CA ALA A 12 18.29 8.67 15.15
C ALA A 12 18.55 10.06 14.57
N ASP A 13 19.14 10.13 13.36
CA ASP A 13 19.58 11.38 12.72
C ASP A 13 18.96 11.60 11.32
N GLY A 14 18.16 10.66 10.83
CA GLY A 14 17.56 10.69 9.49
C GLY A 14 18.53 10.41 8.34
N ILE A 15 19.82 10.19 8.62
CA ILE A 15 20.89 10.02 7.62
C ILE A 15 21.48 8.62 7.69
N ASN A 16 21.76 8.13 8.90
CA ASN A 16 22.34 6.81 9.15
C ASN A 16 21.25 5.83 9.57
N TRP A 17 21.04 4.80 8.75
CA TRP A 17 19.92 3.87 8.89
C TRP A 17 20.37 2.46 9.27
N LYS A 18 19.81 1.90 10.34
CA LYS A 18 19.97 0.49 10.72
C LYS A 18 18.75 -0.31 10.27
N LYS A 19 18.97 -1.21 9.30
CA LYS A 19 17.94 -2.14 8.81
C LYS A 19 17.51 -3.08 9.94
N GLN A 20 16.20 -3.24 10.12
CA GLN A 20 15.59 -4.15 11.09
C GLN A 20 15.08 -5.43 10.43
N GLY A 21 14.81 -5.40 9.12
CA GLY A 21 14.33 -6.56 8.36
C GLY A 21 12.94 -6.36 7.79
N ALA A 22 12.33 -7.43 7.30
CA ALA A 22 10.99 -7.42 6.74
C ALA A 22 9.94 -7.28 7.85
N VAL A 23 8.95 -6.41 7.63
CA VAL A 23 7.79 -6.22 8.52
C VAL A 23 6.47 -6.61 7.85
N MET A 24 6.45 -6.68 6.51
CA MET A 24 5.31 -7.22 5.78
C MET A 24 5.77 -7.98 4.54
N LEU A 25 5.32 -9.22 4.48
CA LEU A 25 5.48 -10.13 3.34
C LEU A 25 4.18 -10.17 2.54
N ARG A 26 4.26 -10.67 1.31
CA ARG A 26 3.09 -11.08 0.53
C ARG A 26 2.23 -12.08 1.29
N ASP A 27 0.94 -12.10 1.00
CA ASP A 27 0.00 -13.09 1.51
C ASP A 27 -0.35 -14.08 0.38
N PRO A 28 0.15 -15.33 0.41
CA PRO A 28 -0.12 -16.33 -0.63
C PRO A 28 -1.59 -16.68 -0.81
N ASP A 29 -2.41 -16.44 0.22
CA ASP A 29 -3.84 -16.77 0.21
C ASP A 29 -4.70 -15.62 -0.38
N ARG A 30 -4.08 -14.48 -0.70
CA ARG A 30 -4.74 -13.31 -1.30
C ARG A 30 -4.21 -13.07 -2.71
N ASN A 31 -4.99 -13.48 -3.71
CA ASN A 31 -4.59 -13.45 -5.12
C ASN A 31 -4.29 -12.04 -5.71
N TYR A 32 -4.57 -10.95 -5.00
CA TYR A 32 -4.20 -9.58 -5.40
C TYR A 32 -2.88 -9.10 -4.76
N GLU A 33 -2.32 -9.86 -3.83
CA GLU A 33 -1.02 -9.57 -3.20
C GLU A 33 -0.08 -10.79 -3.08
N ASP A 34 -0.44 -11.93 -3.66
CA ASP A 34 0.29 -13.21 -3.60
C ASP A 34 1.64 -13.22 -4.34
N ILE A 35 2.02 -12.16 -5.05
CA ILE A 35 3.32 -12.02 -5.72
C ILE A 35 4.26 -11.11 -4.93
N GLY A 36 3.77 -9.97 -4.42
CA GLY A 36 4.61 -9.04 -3.67
C GLY A 36 3.89 -7.78 -3.18
N VAL A 37 4.55 -7.09 -2.23
CA VAL A 37 4.11 -5.83 -1.62
C VAL A 37 5.23 -4.79 -1.68
N ALA A 38 4.88 -3.52 -1.90
CA ALA A 38 5.83 -2.44 -2.12
C ALA A 38 5.21 -1.05 -1.85
N GLY A 39 6.06 -0.01 -1.80
CA GLY A 39 5.64 1.39 -1.73
C GLY A 39 4.68 1.70 -0.58
N PRO A 40 5.06 1.41 0.68
CA PRO A 40 4.21 1.71 1.83
C PRO A 40 4.18 3.21 2.12
N VAL A 41 3.01 3.70 2.55
CA VAL A 41 2.82 4.98 3.22
C VAL A 41 2.19 4.69 4.57
N VAL A 42 2.84 5.12 5.64
CA VAL A 42 2.44 4.85 7.02
C VAL A 42 2.09 6.16 7.72
N GLN A 43 0.94 6.18 8.39
CA GLN A 43 0.51 7.26 9.27
C GLN A 43 0.32 6.70 10.69
N LEU A 44 0.68 7.49 11.70
CA LEU A 44 0.30 7.24 13.09
C LEU A 44 -0.88 8.14 13.41
N GLU A 45 -1.98 7.52 13.80
CA GLU A 45 -3.27 8.19 13.98
C GLU A 45 -3.46 8.69 15.41
N PRO A 46 -4.39 9.64 15.66
CA PRO A 46 -4.64 10.15 17.01
C PRO A 46 -5.09 9.09 18.03
N ASP A 47 -5.63 7.96 17.56
CA ASP A 47 -6.01 6.80 18.39
C ASP A 47 -4.81 5.90 18.77
N GLY A 48 -3.61 6.22 18.26
CA GLY A 48 -2.39 5.45 18.48
C GLY A 48 -2.18 4.29 17.51
N MET A 49 -3.09 4.09 16.54
CA MET A 49 -2.97 3.04 15.53
C MET A 49 -2.05 3.50 14.40
N PHE A 50 -1.18 2.62 13.93
CA PHE A 50 -0.48 2.80 12.66
C PHE A 50 -1.36 2.28 11.51
N ARG A 51 -1.53 3.10 10.48
CA ARG A 51 -2.23 2.77 9.25
C ARG A 51 -1.28 2.79 8.07
N MET A 52 -1.31 1.75 7.24
CA MET A 52 -0.45 1.62 6.06
C MET A 52 -1.29 1.43 4.81
N TRP A 53 -1.00 2.23 3.79
CA TRP A 53 -1.44 2.00 2.42
C TRP A 53 -0.23 1.57 1.60
N TYR A 54 -0.37 0.54 0.77
CA TYR A 54 0.74 -0.03 0.03
C TYR A 54 0.31 -0.56 -1.33
N SER A 55 1.26 -0.68 -2.24
CA SER A 55 1.06 -1.31 -3.53
C SER A 55 1.21 -2.82 -3.39
N ALA A 56 0.25 -3.57 -3.92
CA ALA A 56 0.21 -5.02 -3.92
C ALA A 56 0.10 -5.55 -5.35
N ILE A 57 0.93 -6.54 -5.69
CA ILE A 57 0.84 -7.27 -6.96
C ILE A 57 0.48 -8.73 -6.67
N GLY A 58 -0.46 -9.25 -7.46
CA GLY A 58 -0.86 -10.64 -7.37
C GLY A 58 -1.43 -11.19 -8.67
N SER A 59 -1.65 -12.50 -8.68
CA SER A 59 -2.16 -13.29 -9.80
C SER A 59 -3.52 -12.83 -10.35
N ARG A 60 -4.37 -12.18 -9.54
CA ARG A 60 -5.70 -11.67 -9.92
C ARG A 60 -5.64 -10.65 -11.06
N HIS A 61 -4.72 -9.69 -10.94
CA HIS A 61 -4.60 -8.59 -11.89
C HIS A 61 -3.36 -8.70 -12.78
N GLY A 62 -2.31 -9.39 -12.31
CA GLY A 62 -0.99 -9.40 -12.96
C GLY A 62 -0.26 -8.05 -12.87
N PHE A 63 -0.85 -7.07 -12.20
CA PHE A 63 -0.38 -5.70 -12.03
C PHE A 63 -0.71 -5.20 -10.61
N TYR A 64 -0.26 -3.98 -10.30
CA TYR A 64 -0.45 -3.38 -8.99
C TYR A 64 -1.90 -2.95 -8.72
N SER A 65 -2.29 -3.16 -7.47
CA SER A 65 -3.45 -2.61 -6.79
C SER A 65 -3.00 -1.93 -5.49
N ILE A 66 -3.87 -1.19 -4.82
CA ILE A 66 -3.56 -0.54 -3.53
C ILE A 66 -4.32 -1.26 -2.41
N CYS A 67 -3.56 -1.68 -1.41
CA CYS A 67 -4.06 -2.38 -0.24
C CYS A 67 -3.78 -1.59 1.06
N TYR A 68 -4.36 -2.06 2.16
CA TYR A 68 -4.31 -1.45 3.48
C TYR A 68 -3.91 -2.44 4.59
N ALA A 69 -3.30 -1.94 5.65
CA ALA A 69 -3.03 -2.71 6.86
C ALA A 69 -2.92 -1.80 8.09
N GLU A 70 -3.11 -2.40 9.27
CA GLU A 70 -3.06 -1.71 10.56
C GLU A 70 -2.02 -2.35 11.48
N SER A 71 -1.48 -1.58 12.41
CA SER A 71 -0.53 -2.07 13.41
C SER A 71 -0.61 -1.26 14.70
N ASP A 72 -0.51 -1.92 15.85
CA ASP A 72 -0.44 -1.22 17.15
C ASP A 72 0.99 -0.76 17.47
N ASP A 73 2.00 -1.30 16.79
CA ASP A 73 3.42 -1.12 17.13
C ASP A 73 4.32 -0.73 15.95
N GLY A 74 3.75 -0.64 14.74
CA GLY A 74 4.46 -0.35 13.50
C GLY A 74 5.34 -1.51 13.00
N LEU A 75 5.35 -2.65 13.69
CA LEU A 75 6.18 -3.82 13.39
C LEU A 75 5.33 -4.99 12.88
N HIS A 76 4.20 -5.24 13.53
CA HIS A 76 3.29 -6.33 13.23
C HIS A 76 2.03 -5.79 12.55
N TRP A 77 1.87 -6.13 11.28
CA TRP A 77 0.82 -5.59 10.43
C TRP A 77 -0.31 -6.59 10.22
N ARG A 78 -1.55 -6.14 10.44
CA ARG A 78 -2.78 -6.91 10.29
C ARG A 78 -3.54 -6.46 9.05
N ARG A 79 -4.05 -7.43 8.30
CA ARG A 79 -4.99 -7.23 7.19
C ARG A 79 -6.41 -7.51 7.69
N GLY A 80 -7.42 -6.88 7.10
CA GLY A 80 -8.81 -7.19 7.40
C GLY A 80 -9.13 -8.68 7.15
N SER A 81 -10.02 -9.27 7.95
CA SER A 81 -10.30 -10.72 7.97
C SER A 81 -11.28 -11.20 6.90
N LEU A 82 -12.05 -10.30 6.28
CA LEU A 82 -12.99 -10.64 5.22
C LEU A 82 -12.29 -10.72 3.85
N PRO A 83 -12.86 -11.44 2.87
CA PRO A 83 -12.39 -11.40 1.49
C PRO A 83 -12.33 -9.97 0.97
N ASP A 84 -11.23 -9.62 0.28
CA ASP A 84 -10.96 -8.27 -0.25
C ASP A 84 -10.98 -7.14 0.80
N ALA A 85 -11.01 -7.44 2.11
CA ALA A 85 -11.19 -6.44 3.16
C ALA A 85 -10.08 -5.38 3.23
N ASN A 86 -8.89 -5.71 2.73
CA ASN A 86 -7.77 -4.77 2.66
C ASN A 86 -7.56 -4.17 1.27
N LEU A 87 -8.31 -4.56 0.24
CA LEU A 87 -8.16 -4.04 -1.11
C LEU A 87 -8.86 -2.68 -1.22
N GLN A 88 -8.09 -1.60 -1.20
CA GLN A 88 -8.62 -0.23 -1.14
C GLN A 88 -8.90 0.36 -2.53
N LEU A 89 -8.02 0.09 -3.49
CA LEU A 89 -8.20 0.55 -4.86
C LEU A 89 -7.73 -0.55 -5.81
N SER A 90 -8.63 -0.94 -6.72
CA SER A 90 -8.34 -1.90 -7.78
C SER A 90 -8.28 -1.17 -9.12
N PRO A 91 -7.44 -1.64 -10.06
CA PRO A 91 -7.57 -1.21 -11.45
C PRO A 91 -8.95 -1.62 -11.98
N THR A 92 -9.76 -0.66 -12.40
CA THR A 92 -11.12 -0.90 -12.89
C THR A 92 -11.44 -0.06 -14.14
N GLY A 93 -12.47 -0.47 -14.87
CA GLY A 93 -12.99 0.30 -16.01
C GLY A 93 -12.09 0.32 -17.24
N THR A 94 -12.02 1.47 -17.89
CA THR A 94 -11.23 1.74 -19.11
C THR A 94 -10.51 3.08 -18.96
N GLY A 95 -9.29 3.22 -19.47
CA GLY A 95 -8.70 4.54 -19.61
C GLY A 95 -7.21 4.60 -19.27
N TRP A 96 -6.88 5.37 -18.23
CA TRP A 96 -5.51 5.66 -17.83
C TRP A 96 -5.04 4.78 -16.65
N GLU A 97 -5.96 4.21 -15.87
CA GLU A 97 -5.68 3.40 -14.68
C GLU A 97 -6.27 1.98 -14.72
N GLN A 98 -6.79 1.56 -15.88
CA GLN A 98 -7.52 0.29 -16.03
C GLN A 98 -6.66 -0.95 -15.82
N GLN A 99 -5.33 -0.83 -15.89
CA GLN A 99 -4.41 -1.95 -15.75
C GLN A 99 -3.75 -1.97 -14.38
N MET A 100 -3.45 -0.80 -13.80
CA MET A 100 -2.81 -0.72 -12.48
C MET A 100 -3.14 0.59 -11.75
N VAL A 101 -3.11 0.49 -10.44
CA VAL A 101 -3.04 1.62 -9.51
C VAL A 101 -1.94 1.32 -8.49
N GLU A 102 -1.03 2.27 -8.25
CA GLU A 102 0.12 2.05 -7.37
C GLU A 102 0.69 3.31 -6.75
N TYR A 103 1.67 3.13 -5.88
CA TYR A 103 2.43 4.17 -5.18
C TYR A 103 1.51 5.20 -4.55
N PRO A 104 0.65 4.76 -3.59
CA PRO A 104 -0.24 5.68 -2.92
C PRO A 104 0.57 6.75 -2.18
N THR A 105 -0.02 7.92 -2.02
CA THR A 105 0.36 8.92 -1.01
C THR A 105 -0.92 9.43 -0.38
N ILE A 106 -0.96 9.42 0.96
CA ILE A 106 -2.14 9.82 1.73
C ILE A 106 -1.86 11.17 2.39
N ILE A 107 -2.82 12.07 2.27
CA ILE A 107 -2.87 13.31 3.06
C ILE A 107 -4.22 13.42 3.75
N GLU A 108 -4.23 14.06 4.92
CA GLU A 108 -5.46 14.51 5.57
C GLU A 108 -5.95 15.78 4.89
N GLU A 109 -7.25 15.82 4.56
CA GLU A 109 -7.93 16.97 3.96
C GLU A 109 -9.28 17.17 4.68
N GLY A 110 -9.25 17.94 5.77
CA GLY A 110 -10.43 18.14 6.62
C GLY A 110 -10.77 16.87 7.39
N ASP A 111 -12.00 16.38 7.22
CA ASP A 111 -12.52 15.13 7.79
C ASP A 111 -12.33 13.92 6.87
N HIS A 112 -11.62 14.09 5.75
CA HIS A 112 -11.37 13.04 4.76
C HIS A 112 -9.88 12.76 4.57
N LEU A 113 -9.59 11.56 4.11
CA LEU A 113 -8.29 11.18 3.57
C LEU A 113 -8.33 11.35 2.05
N ARG A 114 -7.31 12.01 1.51
CA ARG A 114 -7.05 12.07 0.07
C ARG A 114 -5.87 11.17 -0.27
N MET A 115 -6.12 10.19 -1.13
CA MET A 115 -5.08 9.38 -1.76
C MET A 115 -4.73 9.99 -3.11
N PHE A 116 -3.45 10.19 -3.38
CA PHE A 116 -2.89 10.32 -4.73
C PHE A 116 -2.26 8.99 -5.13
N TYR A 117 -2.34 8.62 -6.41
CA TYR A 117 -1.79 7.36 -6.91
C TYR A 117 -1.44 7.45 -8.40
N CYS A 118 -0.54 6.59 -8.84
CA CYS A 118 -0.14 6.44 -10.24
C CYS A 118 -1.06 5.47 -10.99
N GLY A 119 -1.35 5.78 -12.25
CA GLY A 119 -1.99 4.86 -13.19
C GLY A 119 -0.98 3.99 -13.95
N ASN A 120 -1.40 3.47 -15.11
CA ASN A 120 -0.64 2.57 -15.98
C ASN A 120 0.82 2.98 -16.25
N GLY A 121 1.68 1.97 -16.27
CA GLY A 121 3.09 2.09 -16.62
C GLY A 121 3.88 2.90 -15.59
N TYR A 122 3.63 2.70 -14.29
CA TYR A 122 4.33 3.42 -13.23
C TYR A 122 4.11 4.93 -13.29
N GLY A 123 2.87 5.33 -13.58
CA GLY A 123 2.48 6.74 -13.74
C GLY A 123 2.63 7.29 -15.15
N ARG A 124 3.03 6.48 -16.14
CA ARG A 124 3.13 6.92 -17.56
C ARG A 124 1.84 7.52 -18.09
N SER A 125 0.69 6.99 -17.67
CA SER A 125 -0.62 7.48 -18.11
C SER A 125 -1.18 8.64 -17.27
N GLY A 126 -0.59 8.93 -16.11
CA GLY A 126 -1.01 10.01 -15.22
C GLY A 126 -1.06 9.64 -13.74
N ILE A 127 -1.47 10.63 -12.95
CA ILE A 127 -1.70 10.56 -11.50
C ILE A 127 -3.16 10.91 -11.27
N GLY A 128 -3.83 10.13 -10.43
CA GLY A 128 -5.22 10.39 -10.00
C GLY A 128 -5.32 10.57 -8.50
N THR A 129 -6.56 10.78 -8.05
CA THR A 129 -6.88 10.92 -6.63
C THR A 129 -8.17 10.21 -6.27
N ALA A 130 -8.22 9.68 -5.05
CA ALA A 130 -9.41 9.13 -4.42
C ALA A 130 -9.60 9.80 -3.04
N VAL A 131 -10.83 9.88 -2.57
CA VAL A 131 -11.18 10.54 -1.31
C VAL A 131 -12.00 9.56 -0.46
N SER A 132 -11.69 9.46 0.83
CA SER A 132 -12.50 8.68 1.77
C SER A 132 -13.87 9.32 1.96
N LYS A 133 -14.90 8.51 2.21
CA LYS A 133 -16.24 9.01 2.53
C LYS A 133 -16.35 9.40 3.99
#